data_AF-A0A498J6U1-F1
#
_entry.id   AF-A0A498J6U1-F1
#
_cell.length_a   1.000
_cell.length_b   1.000
_cell.length_c   1.000
_cell.angle_alpha   90.00
_cell.angle_beta   90.00
_cell.angle_gamma   90.00
#
_symmetry.space_group_name_H-M   'P 1'
#
loop_
_entity.id
_entity.type
_entity.pdbx_description
1 polymer ?
#
loop_
_entity_poly.entity_id
_entity_poly.type
_entity_poly.pdbx_seq_one_letter_code
_entity_poly.pdbx_strand_id
1 'polypeptide(L)'
;MMTDSADESNAKADHSIIQVEEERERIEREISHVGNQSWSGNKENEDELIASRIEGKLPKESTEEPVHTCIFRVPTKHVRDNENAFVPQVVSIGPYHRGREKLQGMEQTKLRYLLHLLNRKPTPDTSLGKFVKEIRSREEFLRKCYEEKSYHLSSYEFVEMMVVDGCFILELLRKSVSPFPGRFSTFKNDLLLLENQLPWQVLDCLFNLTKTSEEISLYQLTSELSENMRYPIETGTLEIRHLLDAVRNSLFGWEKREYYRDWSHWTPIPSATHLEETGVKFQPAYMKSQLEIGFNIVNGVMKIPYMIIEDNTESLFRNLIVYEQCQLVGDCDTCPILSYAMLFNQLIKSTKDLLSLTQKEIIDTNLSVEDTVRFFDRLRYDTEHMKFFYSALALDVNQYYHSRSLRRWLAGIKRDYLYNPKSILSLFSNAVILALILTAIQTVYGILAYYKQN
;
A
#
# COMPACT_ATOMS: atom_id res chain seq x y z
N MET A 1 -60.17 -36.85 -40.72
CA MET A 1 -59.95 -36.13 -42.00
C MET A 1 -59.15 -34.88 -41.62
N MET A 2 -57.80 -34.83 -41.72
CA MET A 2 -56.97 -35.05 -42.92
C MET A 2 -57.64 -34.45 -44.14
N THR A 3 -57.07 -33.54 -44.94
CA THR A 3 -55.75 -32.94 -45.14
C THR A 3 -56.02 -31.76 -46.10
N ASP A 4 -55.06 -30.86 -46.27
CA ASP A 4 -54.83 -30.03 -47.48
C ASP A 4 -54.58 -28.55 -47.14
N SER A 5 -53.37 -28.28 -46.63
CA SER A 5 -52.71 -26.98 -46.83
C SER A 5 -51.18 -27.09 -46.86
N ALA A 6 -50.64 -28.31 -47.00
CA ALA A 6 -49.18 -28.57 -46.92
C ALA A 6 -48.46 -28.46 -48.28
N ASP A 7 -49.18 -28.45 -49.40
CA ASP A 7 -48.56 -28.44 -50.74
C ASP A 7 -48.19 -27.04 -51.25
N GLU A 8 -48.80 -25.96 -50.76
CA GLU A 8 -48.40 -24.59 -51.15
C GLU A 8 -47.16 -24.06 -50.41
N SER A 9 -46.79 -24.66 -49.26
CA SER A 9 -45.57 -24.27 -48.54
C SER A 9 -44.30 -24.88 -49.15
N ASN A 10 -44.39 -26.05 -49.79
CA ASN A 10 -43.22 -26.75 -50.33
C ASN A 10 -42.76 -26.17 -51.68
N ALA A 11 -43.69 -25.71 -52.52
CA ALA A 11 -43.35 -25.08 -53.79
C ALA A 11 -42.65 -23.71 -53.62
N LYS A 12 -42.94 -22.97 -52.54
CA LYS A 12 -42.24 -21.71 -52.21
C LYS A 12 -40.88 -21.94 -51.56
N ALA A 13 -40.71 -23.04 -50.82
CA ALA A 13 -39.42 -23.40 -50.23
C ALA A 13 -38.41 -23.82 -51.32
N ASP A 14 -38.81 -24.68 -52.25
CA ASP A 14 -37.91 -25.12 -53.34
C ASP A 14 -37.50 -23.97 -54.27
N HIS A 15 -38.42 -23.03 -54.57
CA HIS A 15 -38.08 -21.88 -55.41
C HIS A 15 -37.12 -20.89 -54.71
N SER A 16 -37.14 -20.86 -53.37
CA SER A 16 -36.22 -20.05 -52.56
C SER A 16 -34.84 -20.69 -52.40
N ILE A 17 -34.77 -22.03 -52.34
CA ILE A 17 -33.51 -22.76 -52.24
C ILE A 17 -32.74 -22.66 -53.57
N ILE A 18 -33.42 -22.82 -54.72
CA ILE A 18 -32.79 -22.69 -56.04
C ILE A 18 -32.22 -21.27 -56.25
N GLN A 19 -32.92 -20.22 -55.79
CA GLN A 19 -32.40 -18.85 -55.89
C GLN A 19 -31.17 -18.61 -55.00
N VAL A 20 -31.14 -19.19 -53.79
CA VAL A 20 -29.98 -19.08 -52.89
C VAL A 20 -28.78 -19.85 -53.42
N GLU A 21 -29.00 -20.99 -54.08
CA GLU A 21 -27.93 -21.82 -54.63
C GLU A 21 -27.33 -21.20 -55.91
N GLU A 22 -28.16 -20.59 -56.78
CA GLU A 22 -27.68 -19.83 -57.94
C GLU A 22 -26.91 -18.56 -57.53
N GLU A 23 -27.34 -17.87 -56.46
CA GLU A 23 -26.66 -16.69 -55.93
C GLU A 23 -25.33 -17.07 -55.24
N ARG A 24 -25.29 -18.23 -54.57
CA ARG A 24 -24.08 -18.80 -53.97
C ARG A 24 -23.06 -19.23 -55.04
N GLU A 25 -23.48 -19.85 -56.12
CA GLU A 25 -22.59 -20.18 -57.25
C GLU A 25 -22.10 -18.94 -58.01
N ARG A 26 -22.90 -17.87 -58.04
CA ARG A 26 -22.49 -16.58 -58.62
C ARG A 26 -21.42 -15.90 -57.76
N ILE A 27 -21.61 -15.91 -56.45
CA ILE A 27 -20.64 -15.38 -55.48
C ILE A 27 -19.35 -16.22 -55.47
N GLU A 28 -19.43 -17.55 -55.54
CA GLU A 28 -18.25 -18.42 -55.64
C GLU A 28 -17.48 -18.21 -56.95
N ARG A 29 -18.18 -17.95 -58.07
CA ARG A 29 -17.54 -17.56 -59.34
C ARG A 29 -16.90 -16.17 -59.26
N GLU A 30 -17.53 -15.18 -58.62
CA GLU A 30 -16.94 -13.87 -58.39
C GLU A 30 -15.72 -13.92 -57.46
N ILE A 31 -15.75 -14.71 -56.39
CA ILE A 31 -14.62 -14.92 -55.48
C ILE A 31 -13.46 -15.64 -56.20
N SER A 32 -13.75 -16.60 -57.09
CA SER A 32 -12.73 -17.26 -57.92
C SER A 32 -12.09 -16.35 -58.97
N HIS A 33 -12.84 -15.36 -59.50
CA HIS A 33 -12.34 -14.38 -60.47
C HIS A 33 -11.55 -13.25 -59.81
N VAL A 34 -11.88 -12.88 -58.57
CA VAL A 34 -11.11 -11.91 -57.76
C VAL A 34 -9.86 -12.57 -57.15
N GLY A 35 -9.89 -13.89 -56.91
CA GLY A 35 -8.79 -14.66 -56.32
C GLY A 35 -7.55 -14.90 -57.18
N ASN A 36 -7.52 -14.45 -58.44
CA ASN A 36 -6.37 -14.61 -59.34
C ASN A 36 -5.68 -13.29 -59.75
N GLN A 37 -5.94 -12.20 -59.03
CA GLN A 37 -5.11 -10.99 -59.09
C GLN A 37 -4.56 -10.64 -57.70
N SER A 38 -3.25 -10.83 -57.55
CA SER A 38 -2.42 -10.33 -56.44
C SER A 38 -2.66 -10.95 -55.06
N TRP A 39 -2.24 -12.20 -54.88
CA TRP A 39 -2.17 -12.90 -53.58
C TRP A 39 -0.81 -12.73 -52.87
N SER A 40 -0.08 -11.65 -53.15
CA SER A 40 1.15 -11.30 -52.42
C SER A 40 1.20 -9.86 -51.92
N GLY A 41 0.26 -8.98 -52.30
CA GLY A 41 0.29 -7.55 -51.93
C GLY A 41 -0.68 -7.11 -50.82
N ASN A 42 -1.58 -7.98 -50.32
CA ASN A 42 -2.63 -7.59 -49.38
C ASN A 42 -2.35 -7.94 -47.90
N LYS A 43 -1.45 -8.87 -47.60
CA LYS A 43 -1.05 -9.16 -46.21
C LYS A 43 -0.16 -8.08 -45.62
N GLU A 44 0.78 -7.57 -46.41
CA GLU A 44 1.66 -6.45 -46.00
C GLU A 44 0.86 -5.20 -45.63
N ASN A 45 -0.26 -4.94 -46.31
CA ASN A 45 -1.11 -3.76 -46.06
C ASN A 45 -1.97 -3.90 -44.78
N GLU A 46 -2.43 -5.12 -44.44
CA GLU A 46 -3.11 -5.37 -43.17
C GLU A 46 -2.14 -5.31 -41.98
N ASP A 47 -0.94 -5.86 -42.14
CA ASP A 47 0.11 -5.82 -41.12
C ASP A 47 0.57 -4.37 -40.86
N GLU A 48 0.70 -3.53 -41.90
CA GLU A 48 1.00 -2.09 -41.78
C GLU A 48 -0.14 -1.29 -41.10
N LEU A 49 -1.40 -1.61 -41.39
CA LEU A 49 -2.55 -1.00 -40.72
C LEU A 49 -2.59 -1.35 -39.23
N ILE A 50 -2.28 -2.60 -38.89
CA ILE A 50 -2.18 -3.05 -37.50
C ILE A 50 -0.98 -2.38 -36.82
N ALA A 51 0.18 -2.32 -37.48
CA ALA A 51 1.38 -1.65 -36.98
C ALA A 51 1.11 -0.16 -36.72
N SER A 52 0.51 0.57 -37.66
CA SER A 52 0.16 1.99 -37.49
C SER A 52 -0.85 2.21 -36.35
N ARG A 53 -1.81 1.29 -36.18
CA ARG A 53 -2.74 1.32 -35.05
C ARG A 53 -2.07 1.00 -33.72
N ILE A 54 -1.05 0.16 -33.71
CA ILE A 54 -0.21 -0.12 -32.54
C ILE A 54 0.67 1.09 -32.24
N GLU A 55 1.34 1.67 -33.24
CA GLU A 55 2.16 2.89 -33.13
C GLU A 55 1.35 4.09 -32.62
N GLY A 56 0.11 4.25 -33.09
CA GLY A 56 -0.81 5.25 -32.56
C GLY A 56 -1.24 5.02 -31.11
N LYS A 57 -1.08 3.79 -30.59
CA LYS A 57 -1.32 3.42 -29.17
C LYS A 57 -0.04 3.37 -28.35
N LEU A 58 1.14 3.34 -28.98
CA LEU A 58 2.40 3.32 -28.27
C LEU A 58 2.52 4.64 -27.48
N PRO A 59 3.00 4.57 -26.23
CA PRO A 59 3.29 5.78 -25.47
C PRO A 59 4.33 6.57 -26.26
N LYS A 60 3.99 7.81 -26.62
CA LYS A 60 4.99 8.76 -27.13
C LYS A 60 6.04 8.92 -26.04
N GLU A 61 7.33 8.84 -26.38
CA GLU A 61 8.41 9.26 -25.48
C GLU A 61 8.14 10.70 -25.06
N SER A 62 7.51 10.87 -23.91
CA SER A 62 7.23 12.17 -23.35
C SER A 62 8.51 12.65 -22.67
N THR A 63 9.01 13.80 -23.12
CA THR A 63 9.77 14.71 -22.26
C THR A 63 9.12 14.73 -20.88
N GLU A 64 9.91 14.45 -19.84
CA GLU A 64 9.52 14.28 -18.43
C GLU A 64 8.55 15.37 -17.94
N GLU A 65 7.24 15.20 -18.18
CA GLU A 65 6.23 15.95 -17.45
C GLU A 65 6.21 15.42 -16.01
N PRO A 66 6.14 16.28 -14.99
CA PRO A 66 6.05 15.83 -13.62
C PRO A 66 4.84 14.90 -13.45
N VAL A 67 5.07 13.72 -12.85
CA VAL A 67 4.01 12.77 -12.57
C VAL A 67 3.01 13.41 -11.59
N HIS A 68 1.89 13.87 -12.15
CA HIS A 68 0.80 14.48 -11.40
C HIS A 68 -0.11 13.44 -10.74
N THR A 69 -0.10 12.21 -11.28
CA THR A 69 -0.89 11.08 -10.77
C THR A 69 -0.46 10.72 -9.35
N CYS A 70 -1.43 10.72 -8.43
CA CYS A 70 -1.23 10.31 -7.04
C CYS A 70 -2.39 9.46 -6.49
N ILE A 71 -3.53 9.39 -7.17
CA ILE A 71 -4.69 8.60 -6.76
C ILE A 71 -4.82 7.42 -7.72
N PHE A 72 -4.31 6.27 -7.27
CA PHE A 72 -4.21 5.05 -8.06
C PHE A 72 -5.40 4.12 -7.84
N ARG A 73 -5.67 3.25 -8.81
CA ARG A 73 -6.54 2.08 -8.64
C ARG A 73 -5.76 1.00 -7.89
N VAL A 74 -6.40 0.32 -6.95
CA VAL A 74 -5.75 -0.76 -6.20
C VAL A 74 -5.52 -1.94 -7.17
N PRO A 75 -4.26 -2.38 -7.38
CA PRO A 75 -3.98 -3.52 -8.24
C PRO A 75 -4.64 -4.79 -7.72
N THR A 76 -5.19 -5.61 -8.63
CA THR A 76 -5.96 -6.82 -8.30
C THR A 76 -5.22 -7.80 -7.39
N LYS A 77 -3.88 -7.84 -7.46
CA LYS A 77 -3.05 -8.68 -6.58
C LYS A 77 -3.21 -8.34 -5.09
N HIS A 78 -3.46 -7.09 -4.73
CA HIS A 78 -3.62 -6.66 -3.34
C HIS A 78 -5.01 -6.93 -2.77
N VAL A 79 -6.01 -7.05 -3.65
CA VAL A 79 -7.41 -7.24 -3.26
C VAL A 79 -7.68 -8.69 -2.79
N ARG A 80 -6.87 -9.66 -3.24
CA ARG A 80 -7.13 -11.10 -3.06
C ARG A 80 -7.27 -11.55 -1.60
N ASP A 81 -6.52 -10.94 -0.68
CA ASP A 81 -6.50 -11.39 0.72
C ASP A 81 -7.58 -10.74 1.59
N ASN A 82 -7.97 -9.50 1.26
CA ASN A 82 -8.97 -8.75 2.01
C ASN A 82 -9.54 -7.59 1.18
N GLU A 83 -10.56 -7.86 0.36
CA GLU A 83 -11.21 -6.85 -0.49
C GLU A 83 -11.83 -5.71 0.33
N ASN A 84 -12.43 -6.04 1.47
CA ASN A 84 -13.09 -5.06 2.34
C ASN A 84 -12.13 -3.99 2.87
N ALA A 85 -10.82 -4.25 2.88
CA ALA A 85 -9.82 -3.28 3.30
C ALA A 85 -9.64 -2.11 2.32
N PHE A 86 -10.19 -2.19 1.10
CA PHE A 86 -10.03 -1.19 0.04
C PHE A 86 -11.34 -0.55 -0.41
N VAL A 87 -12.48 -0.98 0.15
CA VAL A 87 -13.81 -0.54 -0.27
C VAL A 87 -14.47 0.30 0.83
N PRO A 88 -14.94 1.53 0.54
CA PRO A 88 -15.60 2.36 1.53
C PRO A 88 -16.93 1.74 1.98
N GLN A 89 -17.24 1.89 3.27
CA GLN A 89 -18.39 1.26 3.91
C GLN A 89 -19.53 2.23 4.18
N VAL A 90 -19.22 3.51 4.38
CA VAL A 90 -20.16 4.56 4.78
C VAL A 90 -20.19 5.67 3.74
N VAL A 91 -19.05 6.21 3.34
CA VAL A 91 -18.98 7.41 2.50
C VAL A 91 -18.03 7.25 1.32
N SER A 92 -18.55 7.45 0.11
CA SER A 92 -17.73 7.64 -1.09
C SER A 92 -17.19 9.07 -1.15
N ILE A 93 -15.94 9.23 -1.53
CA ILE A 93 -15.23 10.49 -1.75
C ILE A 93 -14.53 10.39 -3.10
N GLY A 94 -14.74 11.40 -3.94
CA GLY A 94 -14.16 11.40 -5.27
C GLY A 94 -14.84 10.40 -6.23
N PRO A 95 -14.23 10.19 -7.41
CA PRO A 95 -14.94 9.58 -8.55
C PRO A 95 -15.08 8.06 -8.48
N TYR A 96 -14.13 7.35 -7.88
CA TYR A 96 -13.98 5.89 -8.04
C TYR A 96 -15.09 5.06 -7.38
N HIS A 97 -15.70 5.58 -6.31
CA HIS A 97 -16.80 4.93 -5.61
C HIS A 97 -18.13 5.68 -5.74
N ARG A 98 -18.18 6.73 -6.56
CA ARG A 98 -19.37 7.56 -6.76
C ARG A 98 -20.52 6.73 -7.35
N GLY A 99 -21.73 6.98 -6.84
CA GLY A 99 -22.97 6.37 -7.35
C GLY A 99 -23.24 4.96 -6.87
N ARG A 100 -22.34 4.32 -6.12
CA ARG A 100 -22.58 3.00 -5.51
C ARG A 100 -23.79 3.06 -4.58
N GLU A 101 -24.79 2.21 -4.85
CA GLU A 101 -26.09 2.20 -4.16
C GLU A 101 -25.96 2.20 -2.64
N LYS A 102 -25.05 1.39 -2.10
CA LYS A 102 -24.79 1.26 -0.65
C LYS A 102 -24.29 2.56 0.02
N LEU A 103 -23.73 3.49 -0.74
CA LEU A 103 -23.11 4.72 -0.25
C LEU A 103 -23.96 5.98 -0.53
N GLN A 104 -25.01 5.84 -1.37
CA GLN A 104 -25.86 6.97 -1.77
C GLN A 104 -26.54 7.67 -0.59
N GLY A 105 -26.81 6.93 0.49
CA GLY A 105 -27.39 7.48 1.72
C GLY A 105 -26.57 8.62 2.32
N MET A 106 -25.25 8.68 2.07
CA MET A 106 -24.41 9.76 2.58
C MET A 106 -24.42 11.04 1.76
N GLU A 107 -24.80 11.01 0.48
CA GLU A 107 -24.73 12.18 -0.40
C GLU A 107 -25.56 13.36 0.13
N GLN A 108 -26.75 13.08 0.69
CA GLN A 108 -27.59 14.10 1.32
C GLN A 108 -26.97 14.71 2.58
N THR A 109 -26.20 13.93 3.34
CA THR A 109 -25.52 14.46 4.53
C THR A 109 -24.34 15.34 4.14
N LYS A 110 -23.59 14.99 3.08
CA LYS A 110 -22.52 15.87 2.58
C LYS A 110 -23.07 17.24 2.18
N LEU A 111 -24.23 17.27 1.52
CA LEU A 111 -24.94 18.53 1.21
C LEU A 111 -25.35 19.31 2.46
N ARG A 112 -25.77 18.62 3.54
CA ARG A 112 -26.06 19.27 4.83
C ARG A 112 -24.81 19.89 5.47
N TYR A 113 -23.65 19.25 5.33
CA TYR A 113 -22.37 19.79 5.79
C TYR A 113 -21.99 21.05 5.00
N LEU A 114 -22.12 20.99 3.67
CA LEU A 114 -21.93 22.16 2.82
C LEU A 114 -22.88 23.30 3.20
N LEU A 115 -24.17 23.01 3.42
CA LEU A 115 -25.14 24.02 3.85
C LEU A 115 -24.76 24.64 5.20
N HIS A 116 -24.31 23.82 6.16
CA HIS A 116 -23.85 24.32 7.46
C HIS A 116 -22.67 25.28 7.32
N LEU A 117 -21.65 24.91 6.55
CA LEU A 117 -20.50 25.76 6.24
C LEU A 117 -20.92 27.09 5.59
N LEU A 118 -21.83 27.04 4.62
CA LEU A 118 -22.35 28.22 3.94
C LEU A 118 -23.21 29.12 4.83
N ASN A 119 -23.90 28.55 5.82
CA ASN A 119 -24.70 29.31 6.79
C ASN A 119 -23.81 30.00 7.83
N ARG A 120 -22.74 29.34 8.27
CA ARG A 120 -21.78 29.90 9.23
C ARG A 120 -21.01 31.09 8.66
N LYS A 121 -20.78 31.11 7.34
CA LYS A 121 -20.05 32.18 6.62
C LYS A 121 -18.77 32.63 7.37
N PRO A 122 -17.81 31.71 7.60
CA PRO A 122 -16.61 32.03 8.38
C PRO A 122 -15.78 33.18 7.80
N THR A 123 -15.89 33.43 6.50
CA THR A 123 -15.21 34.54 5.81
C THR A 123 -16.18 35.27 4.88
N PRO A 124 -15.89 36.54 4.49
CA PRO A 124 -16.64 37.24 3.45
C PRO A 124 -16.62 36.52 2.09
N ASP A 125 -15.59 35.71 1.87
CA ASP A 125 -15.38 34.93 0.66
C ASP A 125 -16.14 33.59 0.63
N THR A 126 -16.74 33.20 1.76
CA THR A 126 -17.49 31.94 1.87
C THR A 126 -18.78 32.04 1.05
N SER A 127 -18.73 31.49 -0.16
CA SER A 127 -19.90 31.37 -1.03
C SER A 127 -19.77 30.18 -1.98
N LEU A 128 -20.90 29.53 -2.28
CA LEU A 128 -20.92 28.38 -3.17
C LEU A 128 -20.40 28.73 -4.58
N GLY A 129 -20.77 29.91 -5.09
CA GLY A 129 -20.30 30.39 -6.39
C GLY A 129 -18.77 30.54 -6.45
N LYS A 130 -18.15 31.05 -5.37
CA LYS A 130 -16.68 31.15 -5.29
C LYS A 130 -16.03 29.77 -5.21
N PHE A 131 -16.57 28.85 -4.41
CA PHE A 131 -16.06 27.47 -4.33
C PHE A 131 -16.06 26.80 -5.71
N VAL A 132 -17.19 26.85 -6.41
CA VAL A 132 -17.33 26.27 -7.76
C VAL A 132 -16.35 26.91 -8.74
N LYS A 133 -16.19 28.25 -8.71
CA LYS A 133 -15.28 28.96 -9.61
C LYS A 133 -13.82 28.56 -9.39
N GLU A 134 -13.37 28.52 -8.13
CA GLU A 134 -11.99 28.21 -7.77
C GLU A 134 -11.61 26.74 -8.02
N ILE A 135 -12.56 25.82 -7.81
CA ILE A 135 -12.34 24.41 -8.13
C ILE A 135 -12.37 24.18 -9.65
N ARG A 136 -13.29 24.84 -10.38
CA ARG A 136 -13.38 24.75 -11.84
C ARG A 136 -12.11 25.23 -12.54
N SER A 137 -11.50 26.31 -12.05
CA SER A 137 -10.25 26.83 -12.63
C SER A 137 -9.07 25.85 -12.50
N ARG A 138 -9.16 24.86 -11.60
CA ARG A 138 -8.14 23.83 -11.35
C ARG A 138 -8.50 22.46 -11.94
N GLU A 139 -9.65 22.33 -12.59
CA GLU A 139 -10.21 21.04 -13.01
C GLU A 139 -9.21 20.20 -13.83
N GLU A 140 -8.50 20.81 -14.78
CA GLU A 140 -7.52 20.12 -15.61
C GLU A 140 -6.42 19.44 -14.77
N PHE A 141 -5.86 20.17 -13.80
CA PHE A 141 -4.86 19.62 -12.88
C PHE A 141 -5.47 18.53 -12.00
N LEU A 142 -6.64 18.78 -11.41
CA LEU A 142 -7.29 17.84 -10.50
C LEU A 142 -7.60 16.50 -11.16
N ARG A 143 -7.96 16.51 -12.45
CA ARG A 143 -8.17 15.29 -13.24
C ARG A 143 -6.87 14.51 -13.48
N LYS A 144 -5.73 15.20 -13.67
CA LYS A 144 -4.42 14.58 -13.84
C LYS A 144 -3.92 13.85 -12.58
N CYS A 145 -4.50 14.11 -11.41
CA CYS A 145 -4.16 13.40 -10.17
C CYS A 145 -4.67 11.95 -10.13
N TYR A 146 -5.66 11.58 -10.94
CA TYR A 146 -6.23 10.24 -10.99
C TYR A 146 -5.57 9.41 -12.08
N GLU A 147 -5.18 8.18 -11.75
CA GLU A 147 -4.53 7.24 -12.69
C GLU A 147 -5.42 6.93 -13.88
N GLU A 148 -6.66 6.54 -13.60
CA GLU A 148 -7.60 6.16 -14.63
C GLU A 148 -8.28 7.43 -15.18
N LYS A 149 -8.01 7.73 -16.46
CA LYS A 149 -8.49 8.93 -17.15
C LYS A 149 -9.87 8.73 -17.80
N SER A 150 -10.42 7.51 -17.77
CA SER A 150 -11.67 7.10 -18.42
C SER A 150 -12.95 7.45 -17.64
N TYR A 151 -12.87 8.13 -16.50
CA TYR A 151 -14.09 8.60 -15.81
C TYR A 151 -14.81 9.66 -16.64
N HIS A 152 -15.91 9.24 -17.28
CA HIS A 152 -16.78 10.09 -18.09
C HIS A 152 -17.68 10.99 -17.22
N LEU A 153 -17.11 11.68 -16.22
CA LEU A 153 -17.81 12.74 -15.51
C LEU A 153 -17.72 14.02 -16.33
N SER A 154 -18.87 14.65 -16.59
CA SER A 154 -18.90 16.00 -17.15
C SER A 154 -18.15 16.97 -16.23
N SER A 155 -17.70 18.10 -16.78
CA SER A 155 -17.07 19.16 -15.97
C SER A 155 -17.99 19.63 -14.84
N TYR A 156 -19.30 19.66 -15.08
CA TYR A 156 -20.27 20.01 -14.05
C TYR A 156 -20.25 19.01 -12.88
N GLU A 157 -20.44 17.72 -13.17
CA GLU A 157 -20.50 16.67 -12.14
C GLU A 157 -19.18 16.54 -11.37
N PHE A 158 -18.05 16.69 -12.07
CA PHE A 158 -16.73 16.62 -11.44
C PHE A 158 -16.50 17.77 -10.46
N VAL A 159 -16.79 19.02 -10.87
CA VAL A 159 -16.62 20.19 -10.00
C VAL A 159 -17.59 20.13 -8.83
N GLU A 160 -18.84 19.75 -9.07
CA GLU A 160 -19.85 19.56 -8.01
C GLU A 160 -19.35 18.57 -6.95
N MET A 161 -18.87 17.39 -7.38
CA MET A 161 -18.31 16.37 -6.50
C MET A 161 -17.17 16.92 -5.65
N MET A 162 -16.19 17.58 -6.27
CA MET A 162 -15.01 18.10 -5.57
C MET A 162 -15.39 19.12 -4.51
N VAL A 163 -16.35 20.01 -4.80
CA VAL A 163 -16.82 21.02 -3.84
C VAL A 163 -17.58 20.36 -2.68
N VAL A 164 -18.53 19.47 -2.98
CA VAL A 164 -19.38 18.82 -1.96
C VAL A 164 -18.54 17.92 -1.05
N ASP A 165 -17.73 17.03 -1.63
CA ASP A 165 -16.89 16.09 -0.87
C ASP A 165 -15.80 16.84 -0.10
N GLY A 166 -15.19 17.86 -0.70
CA GLY A 166 -14.16 18.68 -0.04
C GLY A 166 -14.71 19.46 1.16
N CYS A 167 -15.89 20.08 1.03
CA CYS A 167 -16.54 20.76 2.15
C CYS A 167 -16.97 19.79 3.26
N PHE A 168 -17.46 18.60 2.88
CA PHE A 168 -17.79 17.55 3.84
C PHE A 168 -16.57 17.14 4.68
N ILE A 169 -15.44 16.87 4.03
CA ILE A 169 -14.18 16.52 4.71
C ILE A 169 -13.75 17.63 5.66
N LEU A 170 -13.73 18.89 5.20
CA LEU A 170 -13.28 20.02 6.03
C LEU A 170 -14.15 20.21 7.27
N GLU A 171 -15.48 20.18 7.14
CA GLU A 171 -16.39 20.31 8.28
C GLU A 171 -16.32 19.11 9.24
N LEU A 172 -16.03 17.91 8.71
CA LEU A 172 -15.77 16.73 9.52
C LEU A 172 -14.47 16.88 10.33
N LEU A 173 -13.37 17.30 9.70
CA LEU A 173 -12.08 17.54 10.36
C LEU A 173 -12.15 18.68 11.39
N ARG A 174 -12.95 19.71 11.13
CA ARG A 174 -13.23 20.79 12.09
C ARG A 174 -14.12 20.36 13.25
N LYS A 175 -14.63 19.11 13.24
CA LYS A 175 -15.64 18.60 14.18
C LYS A 175 -16.85 19.54 14.34
N SER A 176 -17.12 20.35 13.32
CA SER A 176 -18.17 21.39 13.38
C SER A 176 -19.57 20.77 13.30
N VAL A 177 -19.67 19.57 12.73
CA VAL A 177 -20.87 18.74 12.72
C VAL A 177 -20.45 17.32 13.05
N SER A 178 -21.00 16.75 14.13
CA SER A 178 -20.89 15.31 14.39
C SER A 178 -22.07 14.62 13.70
N PRO A 179 -21.84 13.75 12.70
CA PRO A 179 -22.94 13.14 11.97
C PRO A 179 -23.61 12.07 12.85
N PHE A 180 -22.83 11.41 13.70
CA PHE A 180 -23.27 10.37 14.64
C PHE A 180 -22.29 10.30 15.82
N PRO A 181 -22.73 10.51 17.07
CA PRO A 181 -21.88 10.32 18.25
C PRO A 181 -21.27 8.91 18.23
N GLY A 182 -19.94 8.81 18.29
CA GLY A 182 -19.22 7.53 18.38
C GLY A 182 -18.91 6.80 17.06
N ARG A 183 -19.16 7.39 15.88
CA ARG A 183 -18.83 6.76 14.57
C ARG A 183 -17.67 7.39 13.79
N PHE A 184 -16.93 8.34 14.38
CA PHE A 184 -15.81 9.02 13.71
C PHE A 184 -14.75 8.03 13.19
N SER A 185 -14.49 6.95 13.93
CA SER A 185 -13.56 5.87 13.52
C SER A 185 -13.95 5.21 12.19
N THR A 186 -15.24 5.04 11.92
CA THR A 186 -15.73 4.45 10.67
C THR A 186 -15.53 5.39 9.48
N PHE A 187 -15.81 6.69 9.65
CA PHE A 187 -15.55 7.69 8.59
C PHE A 187 -14.06 7.83 8.31
N LYS A 188 -13.25 7.86 9.38
CA LYS A 188 -11.79 7.92 9.29
C LYS A 188 -11.22 6.79 8.41
N ASN A 189 -11.75 5.57 8.54
CA ASN A 189 -11.33 4.46 7.69
C ASN A 189 -11.59 4.74 6.20
N ASP A 190 -12.82 5.14 5.86
CA ASP A 190 -13.20 5.44 4.48
C ASP A 190 -12.37 6.59 3.89
N LEU A 191 -12.06 7.63 4.69
CA LEU A 191 -11.26 8.78 4.26
C LEU A 191 -9.79 8.45 3.98
N LEU A 192 -9.30 7.28 4.40
CA LEU A 192 -7.92 6.85 4.24
C LEU A 192 -7.77 5.70 3.23
N LEU A 193 -8.83 5.36 2.51
CA LEU A 193 -8.74 4.40 1.40
C LEU A 193 -8.12 5.07 0.17
N LEU A 194 -7.18 4.40 -0.49
CA LEU A 194 -6.44 4.92 -1.64
C LEU A 194 -7.38 5.34 -2.79
N GLU A 195 -8.43 4.56 -3.04
CA GLU A 195 -9.43 4.84 -4.08
C GLU A 195 -10.48 5.88 -3.67
N ASN A 196 -10.49 6.33 -2.41
CA ASN A 196 -11.51 7.20 -1.84
C ASN A 196 -10.93 8.57 -1.44
N GLN A 197 -10.15 9.17 -2.34
CA GLN A 197 -9.37 10.38 -2.08
C GLN A 197 -9.82 11.56 -2.97
N LEU A 198 -9.55 12.77 -2.49
CA LEU A 198 -9.49 13.98 -3.32
C LEU A 198 -8.04 14.48 -3.40
N PRO A 199 -7.64 15.13 -4.50
CA PRO A 199 -6.37 15.83 -4.54
C PRO A 199 -6.31 16.90 -3.43
N TRP A 200 -5.17 17.03 -2.77
CA TRP A 200 -4.97 17.94 -1.65
C TRP A 200 -5.34 19.38 -1.98
N GLN A 201 -5.09 19.81 -3.23
CA GLN A 201 -5.43 21.15 -3.71
C GLN A 201 -6.92 21.49 -3.59
N VAL A 202 -7.82 20.50 -3.61
CA VAL A 202 -9.26 20.74 -3.35
C VAL A 202 -9.45 21.21 -1.92
N LEU A 203 -8.88 20.47 -0.96
CA LEU A 203 -8.98 20.77 0.46
C LEU A 203 -8.27 22.08 0.80
N ASP A 204 -7.06 22.28 0.30
CA ASP A 204 -6.29 23.51 0.53
C ASP A 204 -7.02 24.75 -0.02
N CYS A 205 -7.57 24.66 -1.23
CA CYS A 205 -8.34 25.76 -1.83
C CYS A 205 -9.59 26.09 -1.00
N LEU A 206 -10.43 25.10 -0.69
CA LEU A 206 -11.66 25.30 0.08
C LEU A 206 -11.36 25.72 1.52
N PHE A 207 -10.29 25.21 2.11
CA PHE A 207 -9.84 25.58 3.44
C PHE A 207 -9.47 27.07 3.46
N ASN A 208 -8.64 27.55 2.54
CA ASN A 208 -8.23 28.96 2.48
C ASN A 208 -9.42 29.90 2.26
N LEU A 209 -10.46 29.48 1.53
CA LEU A 209 -11.68 30.26 1.37
C LEU A 209 -12.56 30.30 2.63
N THR A 210 -12.37 29.39 3.58
CA THR A 210 -13.24 29.20 4.74
C THR A 210 -12.52 29.29 6.08
N LYS A 211 -11.20 29.49 6.07
CA LYS A 211 -10.36 29.53 7.26
C LYS A 211 -10.65 30.79 8.08
N THR A 212 -10.82 30.62 9.39
CA THR A 212 -10.89 31.75 10.34
C THR A 212 -9.51 32.17 10.84
N SER A 213 -9.35 33.40 11.32
CA SER A 213 -8.04 33.97 11.69
C SER A 213 -7.29 33.18 12.77
N GLU A 214 -8.00 32.43 13.62
CA GLU A 214 -7.43 31.69 14.75
C GLU A 214 -7.31 30.17 14.47
N GLU A 215 -7.63 29.75 13.25
CA GLU A 215 -7.69 28.33 12.91
C GLU A 215 -6.29 27.73 12.69
N ILE A 216 -6.06 26.55 13.27
CA ILE A 216 -4.87 25.73 13.05
C ILE A 216 -4.73 25.39 11.56
N SER A 217 -3.54 24.97 11.12
CA SER A 217 -3.33 24.61 9.71
C SER A 217 -4.18 23.41 9.28
N LEU A 218 -4.51 23.32 7.98
CA LEU A 218 -5.23 22.17 7.42
C LEU A 218 -4.52 20.85 7.73
N TYR A 219 -3.19 20.85 7.67
CA TYR A 219 -2.41 19.67 8.01
C TYR A 219 -2.52 19.29 9.49
N GLN A 220 -2.56 20.26 10.41
CA GLN A 220 -2.82 19.98 11.82
C GLN A 220 -4.25 19.44 12.04
N LEU A 221 -5.24 19.85 11.25
CA LEU A 221 -6.58 19.23 11.30
C LEU A 221 -6.57 17.75 10.87
N THR A 222 -5.66 17.35 9.97
CA THR A 222 -5.54 15.94 9.57
C THR A 222 -4.88 15.05 10.64
N SER A 223 -4.33 15.62 11.70
CA SER A 223 -3.67 14.89 12.80
C SER A 223 -4.54 13.81 13.43
N GLU A 224 -5.83 14.06 13.52
CA GLU A 224 -6.81 13.16 14.13
C GLU A 224 -6.96 11.85 13.35
N LEU A 225 -6.71 11.91 12.03
CA LEU A 225 -6.67 10.74 11.17
C LEU A 225 -5.46 9.85 11.49
N SER A 226 -4.46 10.33 12.21
CA SER A 226 -3.27 9.55 12.62
C SER A 226 -3.23 9.22 14.12
N GLU A 227 -4.28 9.53 14.90
CA GLU A 227 -4.30 9.43 16.39
C GLU A 227 -3.80 8.10 16.99
N ASN A 228 -3.90 6.99 16.26
CA ASN A 228 -3.46 5.66 16.69
C ASN A 228 -1.91 5.55 16.76
N MET A 229 -1.22 6.54 16.20
CA MET A 229 0.23 6.70 16.15
C MET A 229 0.55 8.12 16.70
N ARG A 230 0.70 8.24 18.02
CA ARG A 230 0.83 9.54 18.73
C ARG A 230 2.19 10.21 18.49
N TYR A 231 2.28 11.16 17.54
CA TYR A 231 3.52 11.93 17.34
C TYR A 231 3.30 13.43 17.16
N PRO A 232 4.27 14.27 17.61
CA PRO A 232 4.21 15.69 17.39
C PRO A 232 4.29 15.96 15.90
N ILE A 233 3.26 16.59 15.39
CA ILE A 233 3.21 17.06 14.01
C ILE A 233 4.05 18.33 13.91
N GLU A 234 5.31 18.17 13.52
CA GLU A 234 6.09 19.31 13.04
C GLU A 234 5.55 19.71 11.67
N THR A 235 5.38 21.00 11.41
CA THR A 235 4.96 21.52 10.09
C THR A 235 6.18 21.55 9.18
N GLY A 236 6.34 20.55 8.31
CA GLY A 236 7.42 20.54 7.32
C GLY A 236 6.98 20.94 5.91
N THR A 237 7.94 20.91 4.98
CA THR A 237 7.88 21.47 3.62
C THR A 237 7.50 20.47 2.51
N LEU A 238 7.21 19.21 2.86
CA LEU A 238 6.80 18.19 1.87
C LEU A 238 5.43 18.53 1.27
N GLU A 239 5.34 18.45 -0.05
CA GLU A 239 4.10 18.61 -0.79
C GLU A 239 3.16 17.44 -0.48
N ILE A 240 2.00 17.76 0.09
CA ILE A 240 0.95 16.77 0.38
C ILE A 240 0.11 16.57 -0.89
N ARG A 241 -0.07 15.32 -1.30
CA ARG A 241 -0.81 14.97 -2.53
C ARG A 241 -2.31 14.70 -2.30
N HIS A 242 -2.67 14.09 -1.17
CA HIS A 242 -4.04 13.80 -0.71
C HIS A 242 -4.04 13.41 0.78
N LEU A 243 -5.18 13.05 1.38
CA LEU A 243 -5.28 12.75 2.82
C LEU A 243 -4.45 11.54 3.25
N LEU A 244 -4.53 10.43 2.52
CA LEU A 244 -3.71 9.25 2.80
C LEU A 244 -2.19 9.56 2.76
N ASP A 245 -1.76 10.42 1.83
CA ASP A 245 -0.38 10.90 1.73
C ASP A 245 0.02 11.80 2.92
N ALA A 246 -0.90 12.65 3.40
CA ALA A 246 -0.71 13.43 4.62
C ALA A 246 -0.44 12.52 5.84
N VAL A 247 -1.23 11.45 5.98
CA VAL A 247 -1.03 10.44 7.03
C VAL A 247 0.31 9.75 6.84
N ARG A 248 0.66 9.33 5.62
CA ARG A 248 1.97 8.73 5.32
C ARG A 248 3.13 9.62 5.74
N ASN A 249 3.09 10.91 5.37
CA ASN A 249 4.12 11.88 5.71
C ASN A 249 4.26 12.06 7.23
N SER A 250 3.13 12.02 7.97
CA SER A 250 3.12 12.07 9.43
C SER A 250 3.82 10.86 10.08
N LEU A 251 3.77 9.68 9.46
CA LEU A 251 4.44 8.47 9.94
C LEU A 251 5.95 8.50 9.68
N PHE A 252 6.37 9.05 8.53
CA PHE A 252 7.78 9.08 8.11
C PHE A 252 8.63 10.06 8.92
N GLY A 253 8.06 11.21 9.29
CA GLY A 253 8.80 12.33 9.88
C GLY A 253 9.56 13.15 8.84
N TRP A 254 9.78 14.43 9.10
CA TRP A 254 10.17 15.41 8.08
C TRP A 254 11.66 15.51 7.77
N GLU A 255 12.51 15.01 8.68
CA GLU A 255 13.94 14.98 8.42
C GLU A 255 14.19 13.92 7.34
N LYS A 256 14.57 14.36 6.13
CA LYS A 256 15.13 13.49 5.09
C LYS A 256 16.24 12.68 5.73
N ARG A 257 15.91 11.44 6.08
CA ARG A 257 16.87 10.52 6.64
C ARG A 257 17.80 10.11 5.51
N GLU A 258 18.98 10.72 5.48
CA GLU A 258 20.17 10.16 4.83
C GLU A 258 20.61 8.90 5.60
N TYR A 259 19.72 7.93 5.72
CA TYR A 259 19.98 6.71 6.46
C TYR A 259 20.47 5.64 5.49
N TYR A 260 21.80 5.56 5.45
CA TYR A 260 22.63 4.36 5.38
C TYR A 260 22.96 3.66 4.05
N ARG A 261 24.29 3.62 3.85
CA ARG A 261 25.17 2.53 3.41
C ARG A 261 24.47 1.28 2.86
N ASP A 262 24.81 1.01 1.60
CA ASP A 262 24.73 -0.28 0.90
C ASP A 262 23.35 -0.95 0.97
N TRP A 263 22.57 -0.73 -0.07
CA TRP A 263 21.23 -1.25 -0.27
C TRP A 263 21.25 -2.76 -0.51
N SER A 264 21.56 -3.49 0.56
CA SER A 264 21.60 -4.94 0.58
C SER A 264 20.19 -5.53 0.56
N HIS A 265 20.13 -6.77 0.08
CA HIS A 265 18.93 -7.59 0.07
C HIS A 265 18.35 -7.75 1.48
N TRP A 266 17.03 -7.95 1.51
CA TRP A 266 16.28 -8.27 2.73
C TRP A 266 17.03 -9.30 3.60
N THR A 267 17.25 -8.95 4.87
CA THR A 267 17.91 -9.83 5.83
C THR A 267 16.96 -10.11 6.99
N PRO A 268 16.58 -11.38 7.25
CA PRO A 268 15.69 -11.72 8.35
C PRO A 268 16.36 -11.54 9.72
N ILE A 269 15.60 -11.06 10.70
CA ILE A 269 15.98 -11.06 12.12
C ILE A 269 15.16 -12.09 12.93
N PRO A 270 15.67 -12.57 14.07
CA PRO A 270 14.92 -13.44 15.00
C PRO A 270 13.67 -12.76 15.61
N SER A 271 12.73 -13.56 16.11
CA SER A 271 11.53 -13.06 16.79
C SER A 271 11.86 -12.36 18.11
N ALA A 272 10.92 -11.55 18.61
CA ALA A 272 11.10 -10.77 19.83
C ALA A 272 11.54 -11.63 21.02
N THR A 273 10.92 -12.79 21.25
CA THR A 273 11.31 -13.64 22.38
C THR A 273 12.69 -14.25 22.20
N HIS A 274 13.09 -14.62 20.98
CA HIS A 274 14.44 -15.13 20.72
C HIS A 274 15.49 -14.04 20.93
N LEU A 275 15.19 -12.81 20.49
CA LEU A 275 16.05 -11.65 20.74
C LEU A 275 16.19 -11.40 22.25
N GLU A 276 15.11 -11.48 23.02
CA GLU A 276 15.16 -11.34 24.49
C GLU A 276 15.90 -12.46 25.19
N GLU A 277 15.76 -13.69 24.72
CA GLU A 277 16.53 -14.82 25.22
C GLU A 277 18.02 -14.58 24.99
N THR A 278 18.39 -14.00 23.85
CA THR A 278 19.74 -13.46 23.58
C THR A 278 20.01 -12.10 24.22
N GLY A 279 19.16 -11.67 25.16
CA GLY A 279 19.29 -10.52 26.03
C GLY A 279 19.28 -9.16 25.33
N VAL A 280 18.68 -9.08 24.14
CA VAL A 280 18.17 -7.81 23.61
C VAL A 280 17.11 -7.28 24.58
N LYS A 281 17.09 -5.96 24.77
CA LYS A 281 16.12 -5.28 25.61
C LYS A 281 15.26 -4.38 24.74
N PHE A 282 13.98 -4.69 24.66
CA PHE A 282 13.00 -3.83 24.00
C PHE A 282 12.59 -2.69 24.94
N GLN A 283 12.50 -1.48 24.40
CA GLN A 283 12.08 -0.28 25.14
C GLN A 283 11.17 0.59 24.28
N PRO A 284 10.13 1.21 24.87
CA PRO A 284 9.34 2.20 24.16
C PRO A 284 10.20 3.43 23.84
N ALA A 285 9.87 4.09 22.75
CA ALA A 285 10.58 5.26 22.27
C ALA A 285 9.61 6.43 22.01
N TYR A 286 9.92 7.59 22.57
CA TYR A 286 9.30 8.86 22.19
C TYR A 286 10.16 9.48 21.08
N MET A 287 9.85 9.13 19.84
CA MET A 287 10.61 9.56 18.66
C MET A 287 9.88 10.66 17.88
N LYS A 288 10.54 11.25 16.89
CA LYS A 288 9.92 12.24 15.98
C LYS A 288 9.06 11.59 14.89
N SER A 289 9.14 10.27 14.72
CA SER A 289 8.39 9.53 13.70
C SER A 289 8.08 8.09 14.14
N GLN A 290 6.98 7.55 13.64
CA GLN A 290 6.52 6.19 13.94
C GLN A 290 7.45 5.12 13.34
N LEU A 291 8.13 5.45 12.24
CA LEU A 291 9.03 4.53 11.55
C LEU A 291 10.44 4.52 12.15
N GLU A 292 10.69 5.31 13.19
CA GLU A 292 12.01 5.45 13.82
C GLU A 292 12.31 4.33 14.81
N ILE A 293 12.88 3.24 14.30
CA ILE A 293 13.32 2.11 15.13
C ILE A 293 14.84 2.14 15.22
N GLY A 294 15.34 2.17 16.45
CA GLY A 294 16.77 2.22 16.74
C GLY A 294 17.26 0.97 17.45
N PHE A 295 18.45 0.50 17.10
CA PHE A 295 19.14 -0.56 17.84
C PHE A 295 20.52 -0.10 18.26
N ASN A 296 20.82 -0.20 19.55
CA ASN A 296 22.15 0.08 20.07
C ASN A 296 22.90 -1.25 20.24
N ILE A 297 23.84 -1.51 19.33
CA ILE A 297 24.63 -2.74 19.29
C ILE A 297 25.53 -2.94 20.53
N VAL A 298 25.90 -1.86 21.23
CA VAL A 298 26.80 -1.95 22.39
C VAL A 298 26.08 -2.55 23.60
N ASN A 299 24.87 -2.07 23.88
CA ASN A 299 24.10 -2.49 25.05
C ASN A 299 22.93 -3.44 24.71
N GLY A 300 22.66 -3.69 23.43
CA GLY A 300 21.59 -4.56 22.95
C GLY A 300 20.20 -3.98 23.17
N VAL A 301 20.03 -2.66 23.23
CA VAL A 301 18.71 -2.04 23.41
C VAL A 301 18.08 -1.73 22.05
N MET A 302 16.88 -2.26 21.83
CA MET A 302 16.02 -1.91 20.70
C MET A 302 14.93 -0.95 21.16
N LYS A 303 14.92 0.25 20.60
CA LYS A 303 13.94 1.31 20.87
C LYS A 303 12.90 1.33 19.75
N ILE A 304 11.63 1.13 20.11
CA ILE A 304 10.52 1.06 19.16
C ILE A 304 9.45 2.08 19.57
N PRO A 305 8.93 2.90 18.63
CA PRO A 305 7.83 3.82 18.90
C PRO A 305 6.54 3.06 19.27
N TYR A 306 5.77 3.61 20.20
CA TYR A 306 4.51 3.01 20.67
C TYR A 306 3.46 3.00 19.55
N MET A 307 2.67 1.93 19.47
CA MET A 307 1.55 1.83 18.52
C MET A 307 0.31 1.18 19.13
N ILE A 308 -0.87 1.64 18.68
CA ILE A 308 -2.16 1.01 18.99
C ILE A 308 -2.68 0.31 17.73
N ILE A 309 -3.02 -0.98 17.88
CA ILE A 309 -3.63 -1.79 16.83
C ILE A 309 -5.14 -1.86 17.06
N GLU A 310 -5.89 -1.22 16.18
CA GLU A 310 -7.36 -1.16 16.17
C GLU A 310 -7.92 -1.87 14.93
N ASP A 311 -9.25 -2.01 14.85
CA ASP A 311 -9.97 -2.63 13.74
C ASP A 311 -9.61 -2.05 12.35
N ASN A 312 -9.38 -0.74 12.28
CA ASN A 312 -9.05 -0.04 11.03
C ASN A 312 -7.55 -0.02 10.70
N THR A 313 -6.68 -0.44 11.62
CA THR A 313 -5.22 -0.39 11.42
C THR A 313 -4.81 -1.23 10.20
N GLU A 314 -5.48 -2.36 9.92
CA GLU A 314 -5.14 -3.22 8.78
C GLU A 314 -5.45 -2.55 7.44
N SER A 315 -6.63 -1.94 7.34
CA SER A 315 -7.02 -1.20 6.15
C SER A 315 -6.05 -0.04 5.89
N LEU A 316 -5.68 0.71 6.91
CA LEU A 316 -4.70 1.80 6.77
C LEU A 316 -3.35 1.31 6.25
N PHE A 317 -2.76 0.28 6.87
CA PHE A 317 -1.48 -0.26 6.40
C PHE A 317 -1.55 -0.81 4.98
N ARG A 318 -2.63 -1.53 4.62
CA ARG A 318 -2.81 -2.03 3.25
C ARG A 318 -2.88 -0.90 2.23
N ASN A 319 -3.65 0.15 2.49
CA ASN A 319 -3.77 1.29 1.58
C ASN A 319 -2.45 2.07 1.46
N LEU A 320 -1.74 2.26 2.57
CA LEU A 320 -0.41 2.89 2.56
C LEU A 320 0.63 2.06 1.78
N ILE A 321 0.65 0.74 1.98
CA ILE A 321 1.58 -0.17 1.27
C ILE A 321 1.31 -0.13 -0.24
N VAL A 322 0.03 -0.21 -0.66
CA VAL A 322 -0.32 -0.14 -2.08
C VAL A 322 0.07 1.22 -2.65
N TYR A 323 -0.19 2.30 -1.92
CA TYR A 323 0.20 3.64 -2.34
C TYR A 323 1.73 3.76 -2.53
N GLU A 324 2.54 3.25 -1.60
CA GLU A 324 4.00 3.21 -1.77
C GLU A 324 4.41 2.43 -3.01
N GLN A 325 3.79 1.27 -3.24
CA GLN A 325 4.11 0.41 -4.38
C GLN A 325 3.68 0.99 -5.73
N CYS A 326 2.62 1.81 -5.76
CA CYS A 326 2.20 2.54 -6.97
C CYS A 326 3.10 3.75 -7.27
N GLN A 327 3.79 4.29 -6.26
CA GLN A 327 4.68 5.44 -6.42
C GLN A 327 6.11 5.08 -6.88
N LEU A 328 6.43 3.79 -6.98
CA LEU A 328 7.75 3.34 -7.40
C LEU A 328 8.03 3.77 -8.85
N VAL A 329 8.88 4.78 -9.01
CA VAL A 329 9.34 5.32 -10.29
C VAL A 329 10.84 5.63 -10.17
N GLY A 330 11.69 4.63 -10.40
CA GLY A 330 13.13 4.79 -10.62
C GLY A 330 14.04 3.88 -9.79
N ASP A 331 15.34 4.13 -9.85
CA ASP A 331 16.39 3.27 -9.26
C ASP A 331 16.52 3.37 -7.72
N CYS A 332 15.71 4.19 -7.04
CA CYS A 332 15.89 4.59 -5.64
C CYS A 332 14.69 4.28 -4.73
N ASP A 333 13.99 3.18 -5.00
CA ASP A 333 12.66 2.95 -4.42
C ASP A 333 12.71 2.11 -3.13
N THR A 334 12.69 2.80 -1.99
CA THR A 334 12.42 2.17 -0.69
C THR A 334 10.93 2.21 -0.38
N CYS A 335 10.39 1.17 0.25
CA CYS A 335 9.02 1.13 0.77
C CYS A 335 9.04 1.09 2.32
N PRO A 336 9.15 2.26 3.00
CA PRO A 336 9.24 2.34 4.46
C PRO A 336 8.07 1.68 5.20
N ILE A 337 6.83 1.90 4.77
CA ILE A 337 5.64 1.35 5.43
C ILE A 337 5.60 -0.18 5.26
N LEU A 338 5.90 -0.68 4.06
CA LEU A 338 6.01 -2.12 3.83
C LEU A 338 7.15 -2.73 4.65
N SER A 339 8.31 -2.07 4.68
CA SER A 339 9.47 -2.52 5.46
C SER A 339 9.15 -2.57 6.96
N TYR A 340 8.35 -1.63 7.45
CA TYR A 340 7.87 -1.61 8.83
C TYR A 340 6.97 -2.80 9.13
N ALA A 341 5.97 -3.05 8.28
CA ALA A 341 5.10 -4.21 8.41
C ALA A 341 5.90 -5.53 8.37
N MET A 342 6.91 -5.63 7.50
CA MET A 342 7.79 -6.78 7.41
C MET A 342 8.67 -6.96 8.66
N LEU A 343 9.20 -5.88 9.23
CA LEU A 343 10.00 -5.95 10.46
C LEU A 343 9.15 -6.46 11.63
N PHE A 344 7.92 -5.96 11.78
CA PHE A 344 7.01 -6.46 12.82
C PHE A 344 6.55 -7.89 12.57
N ASN A 345 6.35 -8.29 11.31
CA ASN A 345 6.12 -9.70 10.97
C ASN A 345 7.31 -10.58 11.41
N GLN A 346 8.54 -10.09 11.37
CA GLN A 346 9.70 -10.84 11.90
C GLN A 346 9.73 -10.88 13.42
N LEU A 347 9.45 -9.76 14.08
CA LEU A 347 9.45 -9.66 15.53
C LEU A 347 8.30 -10.46 16.17
N ILE A 348 7.13 -10.53 15.53
CA ILE A 348 5.91 -11.15 16.08
C ILE A 348 5.57 -12.42 15.30
N LYS A 349 6.14 -13.56 15.73
CA LYS A 349 5.85 -14.88 15.15
C LYS A 349 4.85 -15.70 15.96
N SER A 350 4.60 -15.30 17.20
CA SER A 350 3.74 -16.00 18.13
C SER A 350 3.03 -15.04 19.06
N THR A 351 1.99 -15.52 19.75
CA THR A 351 1.32 -14.76 20.81
C THR A 351 2.28 -14.39 21.94
N LYS A 352 3.29 -15.24 22.22
CA LYS A 352 4.35 -14.95 23.20
C LYS A 352 5.18 -13.72 22.80
N ASP A 353 5.52 -13.58 21.52
CA ASP A 353 6.24 -12.40 21.02
C ASP A 353 5.41 -11.12 21.21
N LEU A 354 4.13 -11.16 20.82
CA LEU A 354 3.22 -10.03 20.97
C LEU A 354 3.06 -9.62 22.44
N LEU A 355 2.74 -10.58 23.32
CA LEU A 355 2.55 -10.33 24.75
C LEU A 355 3.81 -9.74 25.39
N SER A 356 5.00 -10.15 24.95
CA SER A 356 6.25 -9.60 25.46
C SER A 356 6.44 -8.12 25.09
N LEU A 357 6.04 -7.72 23.88
CA LEU A 357 6.07 -6.33 23.42
C LEU A 357 4.96 -5.49 24.08
N THR A 358 3.77 -6.06 24.31
CA THR A 358 2.68 -5.41 25.05
C THR A 358 3.05 -5.16 26.50
N GLN A 359 3.69 -6.13 27.17
CA GLN A 359 4.19 -5.94 28.55
C GLN A 359 5.20 -4.78 28.66
N LYS A 360 5.88 -4.44 27.55
CA LYS A 360 6.87 -3.36 27.49
C LYS A 360 6.29 -2.04 26.99
N GLU A 361 4.97 -1.96 26.88
CA GLU A 361 4.26 -0.75 26.43
C GLU A 361 4.74 -0.30 25.04
N ILE A 362 5.05 -1.24 24.15
CA ILE A 362 5.41 -0.96 22.75
C ILE A 362 4.19 -1.10 21.85
N ILE A 363 3.36 -2.13 22.10
CA ILE A 363 2.16 -2.41 21.32
C ILE A 363 0.99 -2.56 22.26
N ASP A 364 -0.05 -1.77 22.04
CA ASP A 364 -1.38 -2.02 22.58
C ASP A 364 -2.31 -2.49 21.47
N THR A 365 -3.30 -3.32 21.79
CA THR A 365 -4.21 -3.87 20.79
C THR A 365 -5.63 -4.01 21.30
N ASN A 366 -6.57 -3.53 20.48
CA ASN A 366 -8.01 -3.69 20.67
C ASN A 366 -8.54 -4.97 19.99
N LEU A 367 -7.70 -5.69 19.24
CA LEU A 367 -8.02 -6.96 18.61
C LEU A 367 -7.72 -8.13 19.55
N SER A 368 -8.16 -9.33 19.18
CA SER A 368 -7.67 -10.55 19.84
C SER A 368 -6.15 -10.72 19.62
N VAL A 369 -5.47 -11.34 20.58
CA VAL A 369 -4.02 -11.59 20.50
C VAL A 369 -3.68 -12.40 19.24
N GLU A 370 -4.51 -13.39 18.91
CA GLU A 370 -4.38 -14.21 17.72
C GLU A 370 -4.58 -13.41 16.42
N ASP A 371 -5.55 -12.51 16.38
CA ASP A 371 -5.78 -11.64 15.22
C ASP A 371 -4.64 -10.66 15.01
N THR A 372 -4.06 -10.12 16.08
CA THR A 372 -2.92 -9.20 16.01
C THR A 372 -1.63 -9.88 15.55
N VAL A 373 -1.41 -11.15 15.94
CA VAL A 373 -0.28 -11.93 15.38
C VAL A 373 -0.50 -12.17 13.89
N ARG A 374 -1.71 -12.57 13.48
CA ARG A 374 -2.03 -12.81 12.06
C ARG A 374 -2.02 -11.53 11.23
N PHE A 375 -2.33 -10.39 11.82
CA PHE A 375 -2.34 -9.08 11.17
C PHE A 375 -1.03 -8.81 10.42
N PHE A 376 0.13 -8.92 11.08
CA PHE A 376 1.42 -8.62 10.44
C PHE A 376 1.83 -9.68 9.42
N ASP A 377 1.40 -10.93 9.59
CA ASP A 377 1.62 -11.98 8.61
C ASP A 377 0.83 -11.70 7.32
N ARG A 378 -0.42 -11.28 7.44
CA ARG A 378 -1.30 -10.92 6.31
C ARG A 378 -0.90 -9.65 5.56
N LEU A 379 -0.03 -8.81 6.12
CA LEU A 379 0.51 -7.62 5.46
C LEU A 379 1.74 -7.92 4.59
N ARG A 380 2.22 -9.17 4.60
CA ARG A 380 3.32 -9.60 3.74
C ARG A 380 2.85 -9.66 2.29
N TYR A 381 3.35 -8.75 1.46
CA TYR A 381 3.18 -8.82 0.01
C TYR A 381 4.46 -9.27 -0.67
N ASP A 382 4.35 -9.61 -1.95
CA ASP A 382 5.48 -9.98 -2.80
C ASP A 382 6.50 -8.84 -2.86
N THR A 383 7.74 -9.15 -2.48
CA THR A 383 8.85 -8.21 -2.25
C THR A 383 9.89 -8.27 -3.36
N GLU A 384 9.60 -8.98 -4.47
CA GLU A 384 10.52 -9.05 -5.59
C GLU A 384 10.97 -7.64 -6.00
N HIS A 385 12.27 -7.40 -5.90
CA HIS A 385 12.99 -6.16 -6.26
C HIS A 385 12.86 -4.95 -5.32
N MET A 386 12.34 -5.08 -4.09
CA MET A 386 12.20 -3.93 -3.17
C MET A 386 13.39 -3.78 -2.20
N LYS A 387 13.81 -2.52 -1.95
CA LYS A 387 14.82 -2.19 -0.94
C LYS A 387 14.21 -2.17 0.46
N PHE A 388 14.83 -2.88 1.39
CA PHE A 388 14.38 -2.96 2.78
C PHE A 388 14.88 -1.77 3.60
N PHE A 389 13.96 -0.93 4.08
CA PHE A 389 14.27 0.31 4.81
C PHE A 389 15.06 0.07 6.11
N TYR A 390 14.90 -1.10 6.73
CA TYR A 390 15.57 -1.47 7.99
C TYR A 390 16.77 -2.40 7.78
N SER A 391 17.42 -2.39 6.60
CA SER A 391 18.57 -3.26 6.31
C SER A 391 19.72 -3.08 7.30
N ALA A 392 20.13 -1.83 7.56
CA ALA A 392 21.19 -1.51 8.53
C ALA A 392 20.82 -1.96 9.95
N LEU A 393 19.58 -1.70 10.38
CA LEU A 393 19.06 -2.16 11.67
C LEU A 393 19.15 -3.69 11.79
N ALA A 394 18.72 -4.41 10.75
CA ALA A 394 18.74 -5.87 10.72
C ALA A 394 20.16 -6.43 10.79
N LEU A 395 21.12 -5.80 10.10
CA LEU A 395 22.53 -6.17 10.17
C LEU A 395 23.08 -6.02 11.60
N ASP A 396 22.84 -4.89 12.25
CA ASP A 396 23.31 -4.66 13.63
C ASP A 396 22.69 -5.66 14.61
N VAL A 397 21.38 -5.92 14.47
CA VAL A 397 20.65 -6.91 15.30
C VAL A 397 21.23 -8.31 15.12
N ASN A 398 21.46 -8.74 13.87
CA ASN A 398 22.02 -10.05 13.58
C ASN A 398 23.47 -10.17 14.06
N GLN A 399 24.28 -9.14 13.87
CA GLN A 399 25.66 -9.11 14.39
C GLN A 399 25.67 -9.28 15.91
N TYR A 400 24.80 -8.56 16.63
CA TYR A 400 24.66 -8.70 18.07
C TYR A 400 24.20 -10.09 18.48
N TYR A 401 23.15 -10.59 17.84
CA TYR A 401 22.55 -11.90 18.09
C TYR A 401 23.58 -13.02 17.94
N HIS A 402 24.27 -13.09 16.79
CA HIS A 402 25.28 -14.12 16.55
C HIS A 402 26.44 -14.04 17.53
N SER A 403 26.94 -12.83 17.79
CA SER A 403 28.05 -12.61 18.74
C SER A 403 27.71 -13.09 20.15
N ARG A 404 26.49 -12.80 20.63
CA ARG A 404 26.09 -13.18 21.99
C ARG A 404 25.65 -14.63 22.10
N SER A 405 24.99 -15.17 21.08
CA SER A 405 24.65 -16.60 20.99
C SER A 405 25.91 -17.45 21.03
N LEU A 406 26.96 -17.07 20.28
CA LEU A 406 28.26 -17.73 20.33
C LEU A 406 28.88 -17.66 21.74
N ARG A 407 28.89 -16.49 22.38
CA ARG A 407 29.41 -16.33 23.76
C ARG A 407 28.64 -17.17 24.77
N ARG A 408 27.31 -17.26 24.66
CA ARG A 408 26.50 -18.11 25.55
C ARG A 408 26.77 -19.58 25.34
N TRP A 409 26.84 -20.02 24.09
CA TRP A 409 27.17 -21.40 23.75
C TRP A 409 28.55 -21.78 24.30
N LEU A 410 29.57 -20.94 24.11
CA LEU A 410 30.90 -21.12 24.68
C LEU A 410 30.89 -21.15 26.22
N ALA A 411 30.10 -20.29 26.86
CA ALA A 411 29.94 -20.30 28.32
C ALA A 411 29.23 -21.58 28.83
N GLY A 412 28.26 -22.10 28.08
CA GLY A 412 27.61 -23.38 28.34
C GLY A 412 28.60 -24.53 28.27
N ILE A 413 29.43 -24.58 27.21
CA ILE A 413 30.51 -25.56 27.10
C ILE A 413 31.45 -25.47 28.30
N LYS A 414 31.88 -24.25 28.64
CA LYS A 414 32.75 -24.02 29.78
C LYS A 414 32.12 -24.53 31.08
N ARG A 415 30.85 -24.22 31.33
CA ARG A 415 30.15 -24.66 32.55
C ARG A 415 29.95 -26.18 32.60
N ASP A 416 29.43 -26.76 31.53
CA ASP A 416 28.93 -28.15 31.53
C ASP A 416 30.07 -29.17 31.37
N TYR A 417 31.14 -28.80 30.67
CA TYR A 417 32.27 -29.68 30.37
C TYR A 417 33.58 -29.32 31.10
N LEU A 418 33.87 -28.03 31.35
CA LEU A 418 35.16 -27.62 31.93
C LEU A 418 35.13 -27.37 33.45
N TYR A 419 33.97 -27.01 34.04
CA TYR A 419 33.89 -26.62 35.46
C TYR A 419 32.87 -27.41 36.30
N ASN A 420 32.22 -28.43 35.75
CA ASN A 420 31.29 -29.26 36.50
C ASN A 420 32.02 -30.49 37.11
N PRO A 421 32.23 -30.57 38.44
CA PRO A 421 33.02 -31.63 39.06
C PRO A 421 32.45 -33.04 38.90
N LYS A 422 31.16 -33.19 38.56
CA LYS A 422 30.56 -34.49 38.23
C LYS A 422 30.77 -34.92 36.76
N SER A 423 31.07 -34.00 35.84
CA SER A 423 31.49 -34.36 34.47
C SER A 423 32.99 -34.63 34.36
N ILE A 424 33.77 -34.22 35.36
CA ILE A 424 35.19 -34.59 35.55
C ILE A 424 35.36 -36.10 35.85
N LEU A 425 34.33 -36.85 36.26
CA LEU A 425 34.41 -38.31 36.37
C LEU A 425 34.14 -39.06 35.04
N SER A 426 33.78 -38.34 33.98
CA SER A 426 33.55 -38.88 32.62
C SER A 426 34.72 -38.53 31.69
N LEU A 427 35.96 -38.67 32.16
CA LEU A 427 37.17 -38.22 31.45
C LEU A 427 37.34 -38.83 30.06
N PHE A 428 36.88 -40.06 29.84
CA PHE A 428 37.11 -40.77 28.57
C PHE A 428 36.19 -40.32 27.43
N SER A 429 34.91 -40.03 27.68
CA SER A 429 33.98 -39.62 26.62
C SER A 429 34.16 -38.14 26.22
N ASN A 430 34.44 -37.26 27.18
CA ASN A 430 34.57 -35.82 26.93
C ASN A 430 35.92 -35.45 26.27
N ALA A 431 37.00 -36.16 26.58
CA ALA A 431 38.29 -35.97 25.90
C ALA A 431 38.22 -36.37 24.41
N VAL A 432 37.45 -37.42 24.10
CA VAL A 432 37.19 -37.85 22.72
C VAL A 432 36.39 -36.81 21.95
N ILE A 433 35.35 -36.21 22.55
CA ILE A 433 34.57 -35.15 21.92
C ILE A 433 35.42 -33.90 21.68
N LEU A 434 36.25 -33.49 22.65
CA LEU A 434 37.16 -32.36 22.49
C LEU A 434 38.21 -32.62 21.40
N ALA A 435 38.77 -33.84 21.34
CA ALA A 435 39.70 -34.25 20.29
C ALA A 435 39.03 -34.28 18.90
N LEU A 436 37.76 -34.69 18.81
CA LEU A 436 36.98 -34.65 17.57
C LEU A 436 36.73 -33.20 17.09
N ILE A 437 36.43 -32.28 18.00
CA ILE A 437 36.27 -30.86 17.65
C ILE A 437 37.61 -30.27 17.16
N LEU A 438 38.71 -30.56 17.85
CA LEU A 438 40.04 -30.07 17.47
C LEU A 438 40.48 -30.65 16.12
N THR A 439 40.25 -31.94 15.88
CA THR A 439 40.57 -32.57 14.58
C THR A 439 39.74 -32.01 13.45
N ALA A 440 38.43 -31.78 13.64
CA ALA A 440 37.58 -31.14 12.63
C ALA A 440 38.09 -29.73 12.28
N ILE A 441 38.45 -28.92 13.29
CA ILE A 441 39.05 -27.60 13.08
C ILE A 441 40.36 -27.71 12.29
N GLN A 442 41.21 -28.66 12.67
CA GLN A 442 42.50 -28.89 12.00
C GLN A 442 42.31 -29.33 10.54
N THR A 443 41.30 -30.15 10.24
CA THR A 443 40.95 -30.56 8.87
C THR A 443 40.46 -29.37 8.04
N VAL A 444 39.61 -28.50 8.60
CA VAL A 444 39.14 -27.29 7.92
C VAL A 444 40.32 -26.36 7.60
N TYR A 445 41.24 -26.14 8.55
CA TYR A 445 42.44 -25.34 8.30
C TYR A 445 43.37 -25.98 7.25
N GLY A 446 43.52 -27.31 7.25
CA GLY A 446 44.28 -28.03 6.24
C GLY A 446 43.68 -27.89 4.84
N ILE A 447 42.36 -27.99 4.72
CA ILE A 447 41.63 -27.79 3.46
C ILE A 447 41.78 -26.33 2.98
N LEU A 448 41.57 -25.36 3.87
CA LEU A 448 41.74 -23.94 3.53
C LEU A 448 43.17 -23.60 3.11
N ALA A 449 44.19 -24.22 3.73
CA ALA A 449 45.59 -24.05 3.33
C ALA A 449 45.88 -24.67 1.94
N TYR A 450 45.28 -25.83 1.65
CA TYR A 450 45.40 -26.50 0.35
C TYR A 450 44.77 -25.69 -0.80
N TYR A 451 43.58 -25.13 -0.59
CA TYR A 451 42.89 -24.30 -1.59
C TYR A 451 43.41 -22.86 -1.71
N LYS A 452 44.33 -22.44 -0.82
CA LYS A 452 45.01 -21.14 -0.92
C LYS A 452 46.34 -21.22 -1.69
N GLN A 453 46.80 -22.43 -2.02
CA GLN A 453 48.04 -22.69 -2.78
C GLN A 453 47.81 -23.10 -4.24
N ASN A 454 46.57 -23.33 -4.64
CA ASN A 454 46.12 -23.36 -6.04
C ASN A 454 45.35 -22.08 -6.35
#